data_AF-A0ABD7BE00-F1
#
_entry.id   AF-A0ABD7BE00-F1
#
_cell.length_a   1.000
_cell.length_b   1.000
_cell.length_c   1.000
_cell.angle_alpha   90.00
_cell.angle_beta   90.00
_cell.angle_gamma   90.00
#
_symmetry.space_group_name_H-M   'P 1'
#
loop_
_entity.id
_entity.type
_entity.pdbx_description
1 polymer ?
#
loop_
_entity_poly.entity_id
_entity_poly.type
_entity_poly.pdbx_seq_one_letter_code
_entity_poly.pdbx_strand_id
1 'polypeptide(L)'
;MSASKDVFFEIEAQQCSLWIHNKYGLDLTAEDTTGLWNEFYEEYIEMLDAEQAEYLWLERHSHKQFFHEFSTDLTTAYSLLTLVGNQTQADTTYKLVYAHAVTLLEALISTVVRKLVISEPRLMLNLVTEYEALSKRTISLKQVAQDPAIVQGIVLKVLSELSFHNVATIREILGAMFGEHMKGLEMADIARICIKRHDIVHRNGKTVDDEPIDLSIEDVQQAIYAIEAFAADLKRRVDEALAKKDT
;
A
#
# COMPACT_ATOMS: atom_id res chain seq x y z
N MET A 1 -4.60 26.00 34.12
CA MET A 1 -4.19 24.96 33.15
C MET A 1 -2.74 24.64 33.43
N SER A 2 -2.29 23.38 33.34
CA SER A 2 -0.90 23.01 33.65
C SER A 2 -0.02 23.24 32.43
N ALA A 3 1.21 23.74 32.62
CA ALA A 3 2.14 24.05 31.53
C ALA A 3 2.34 22.90 30.51
N SER A 4 2.22 21.65 30.95
CA SER A 4 2.29 20.48 30.06
C SER A 4 1.13 20.37 29.05
N LYS A 5 -0.07 20.85 29.39
CA LYS A 5 -1.22 20.87 28.47
C LYS A 5 -1.04 21.96 27.42
N ASP A 6 -0.55 23.13 27.83
CA ASP A 6 -0.33 24.27 26.93
C ASP A 6 0.74 23.93 25.88
N VAL A 7 1.83 23.26 26.27
CA VAL A 7 2.86 22.76 25.34
C VAL A 7 2.32 21.71 24.36
N PHE A 8 1.41 20.84 24.80
CA PHE A 8 0.82 19.82 23.91
C PHE A 8 -0.03 20.46 22.81
N PHE A 9 -0.90 21.41 23.17
CA PHE A 9 -1.72 22.15 22.20
C PHE A 9 -0.88 22.98 21.22
N GLU A 10 0.22 23.58 21.68
CA GLU A 10 1.15 24.30 20.79
C GLU A 10 1.81 23.37 19.76
N ILE A 11 2.22 22.16 20.18
CA ILE A 11 2.83 21.18 19.27
C ILE A 11 1.81 20.70 18.24
N GLU A 12 0.59 20.36 18.68
CA GLU A 12 -0.48 19.88 17.80
C GLU A 12 -0.88 20.96 16.77
N ALA A 13 -1.02 22.21 17.20
CA ALA A 13 -1.28 23.33 16.29
C ALA A 13 -0.13 23.52 15.28
N GLN A 14 1.12 23.38 15.68
CA GLN A 14 2.26 23.45 14.74
C GLN A 14 2.23 22.29 13.73
N GLN A 15 1.89 21.07 14.16
CA GLN A 15 1.77 19.92 13.28
C GLN A 15 0.62 20.07 12.28
N CYS A 16 -0.54 20.53 12.74
CA CYS A 16 -1.68 20.84 11.86
C CYS A 16 -1.31 21.91 10.83
N SER A 17 -0.66 23.00 11.26
CA SER A 17 -0.19 24.07 10.35
C SER A 17 0.75 23.52 9.26
N LEU A 18 1.71 22.67 9.66
CA LEU A 18 2.64 22.02 8.73
C LEU A 18 1.91 21.06 7.76
N TRP A 19 0.92 20.33 8.25
CA TRP A 19 0.11 19.44 7.43
C TRP A 19 -0.71 20.23 6.39
N ILE A 20 -1.34 21.33 6.79
CA ILE A 20 -2.09 22.24 5.89
C ILE A 20 -1.15 22.78 4.80
N HIS A 21 0.03 23.27 5.17
CA HIS A 21 1.01 23.76 4.21
C HIS A 21 1.41 22.67 3.20
N ASN A 22 1.73 21.47 3.67
CA ASN A 22 2.18 20.39 2.80
C ASN A 22 1.06 19.87 1.87
N LYS A 23 -0.20 19.85 2.34
CA LYS A 23 -1.34 19.33 1.59
C LYS A 23 -1.95 20.35 0.63
N TYR A 24 -2.08 21.60 1.07
CA TYR A 24 -2.82 22.66 0.39
C TYR A 24 -1.97 23.84 -0.07
N GLY A 25 -0.71 23.93 0.37
CA GLY A 25 0.15 25.08 0.10
C GLY A 25 -0.28 26.35 0.84
N LEU A 26 -1.05 26.21 1.92
CA LEU A 26 -1.57 27.33 2.70
C LEU A 26 -0.80 27.49 4.02
N ASP A 27 -0.43 28.72 4.35
CA ASP A 27 0.20 29.07 5.62
C ASP A 27 -0.88 29.53 6.60
N LEU A 28 -1.55 28.57 7.25
CA LEU A 28 -2.55 28.82 8.29
C LEU A 28 -1.99 28.47 9.67
N THR A 29 -2.43 29.23 10.68
CA THR A 29 -2.10 29.00 12.09
C THR A 29 -3.36 29.05 12.94
N ALA A 30 -3.27 28.60 14.20
CA ALA A 30 -4.36 28.67 15.17
C ALA A 30 -4.86 30.10 15.49
N GLU A 31 -4.15 31.13 15.01
CA GLU A 31 -4.53 32.54 15.15
C GLU A 31 -5.38 33.06 13.97
N ASP A 32 -5.65 32.21 12.96
CA ASP A 32 -6.48 32.58 11.82
C ASP A 32 -7.89 33.05 12.25
N THR A 33 -8.31 34.19 11.72
CA THR A 33 -9.62 34.80 12.03
C THR A 33 -10.67 34.52 10.96
N THR A 34 -10.30 33.86 9.86
CA THR A 34 -11.22 33.60 8.74
C THR A 34 -12.14 32.40 8.98
N GLY A 35 -11.78 31.55 9.95
CA GLY A 35 -12.51 30.32 10.29
C GLY A 35 -12.01 29.09 9.53
N LEU A 36 -11.17 29.29 8.51
CA LEU A 36 -10.56 28.22 7.72
C LEU A 36 -9.69 27.30 8.58
N TRP A 37 -9.04 27.84 9.61
CA TRP A 37 -8.29 27.01 10.55
C TRP A 37 -9.14 25.90 11.16
N ASN A 38 -10.37 26.19 11.60
CA ASN A 38 -11.21 25.18 12.25
C ASN A 38 -11.60 24.08 11.27
N GLU A 39 -11.95 24.43 10.02
CA GLU A 39 -12.29 23.46 8.98
C GLU A 39 -11.12 22.51 8.68
N PHE A 40 -9.91 23.07 8.47
CA PHE A 40 -8.73 22.24 8.21
C PHE A 40 -8.24 21.47 9.43
N TYR A 41 -8.46 22.02 10.63
CA TYR A 41 -8.14 21.33 11.87
C TYR A 41 -9.04 20.10 12.07
N GLU A 42 -10.35 20.21 11.78
CA GLU A 42 -11.25 19.05 11.78
C GLU A 42 -10.77 17.97 10.79
N GLU A 43 -10.42 18.36 9.56
CA GLU A 43 -9.88 17.42 8.57
C GLU A 43 -8.55 16.78 9.01
N TYR A 44 -7.69 17.54 9.68
CA TYR A 44 -6.44 17.03 10.25
C TYR A 44 -6.70 15.97 11.33
N ILE A 45 -7.67 16.20 12.22
CA ILE A 45 -8.05 15.22 13.24
C ILE A 45 -8.65 13.96 12.60
N GLU A 46 -9.55 14.09 11.62
CA GLU A 46 -10.09 12.93 10.89
C GLU A 46 -8.99 12.10 10.23
N MET A 47 -7.97 12.76 9.68
CA MET A 47 -6.80 12.11 9.10
C MET A 47 -5.98 11.35 10.15
N LEU A 48 -5.71 11.96 11.32
CA LEU A 48 -5.02 11.28 12.42
C LEU A 48 -5.80 10.07 12.94
N ASP A 49 -7.12 10.21 13.08
CA ASP A 49 -8.00 9.12 13.51
C ASP A 49 -7.99 7.96 12.50
N ALA A 50 -8.03 8.27 11.20
CA ALA A 50 -7.93 7.28 10.14
C ALA A 50 -6.56 6.56 10.14
N GLU A 51 -5.45 7.31 10.26
CA GLU A 51 -4.11 6.72 10.35
C GLU A 51 -3.96 5.83 11.60
N GLN A 52 -4.50 6.26 12.74
CA GLN A 52 -4.49 5.49 13.97
C GLN A 52 -5.36 4.22 13.88
N ALA A 53 -6.55 4.30 13.28
CA ALA A 53 -7.42 3.16 13.08
C ALA A 53 -6.78 2.11 12.15
N GLU A 54 -6.12 2.58 11.09
CA GLU A 54 -5.40 1.76 10.14
C GLU A 54 -4.17 1.09 10.79
N TYR A 55 -3.42 1.82 11.62
CA TYR A 55 -2.32 1.25 12.41
C TYR A 55 -2.81 0.12 13.32
N LEU A 56 -3.89 0.35 14.10
CA LEU A 56 -4.47 -0.65 15.00
C LEU A 56 -5.00 -1.86 14.22
N TRP A 57 -5.56 -1.62 13.03
CA TRP A 57 -5.99 -2.69 12.13
C TRP A 57 -4.78 -3.54 11.68
N LEU A 58 -3.67 -2.94 11.27
CA LEU A 58 -2.47 -3.71 10.93
C LEU A 58 -1.89 -4.43 12.15
N GLU A 59 -1.85 -3.79 13.31
CA GLU A 59 -1.25 -4.36 14.52
C GLU A 59 -1.92 -5.67 14.94
N ARG A 60 -3.27 -5.71 14.94
CA ARG A 60 -4.04 -6.89 15.36
C ARG A 60 -4.04 -8.06 14.37
N HIS A 61 -3.61 -7.85 13.12
CA HIS A 61 -3.55 -8.89 12.10
C HIS A 61 -2.14 -9.47 11.96
N SER A 62 -2.05 -10.68 11.40
CA SER A 62 -0.77 -11.28 11.01
C SER A 62 -0.59 -11.24 9.50
N HIS A 63 0.66 -11.15 9.01
CA HIS A 63 0.93 -11.23 7.57
C HIS A 63 0.42 -12.55 6.95
N LYS A 64 0.43 -13.65 7.72
CA LYS A 64 -0.09 -14.96 7.28
C LYS A 64 -1.60 -14.93 7.04
N GLN A 65 -2.34 -14.16 7.84
CA GLN A 65 -3.77 -13.97 7.66
C GLN A 65 -4.07 -13.26 6.34
N PHE A 66 -3.32 -12.21 5.98
CA PHE A 66 -3.51 -11.52 4.69
C PHE A 66 -3.28 -12.43 3.48
N PHE A 67 -2.28 -13.31 3.51
CA PHE A 67 -2.12 -14.31 2.44
C PHE A 67 -3.29 -15.30 2.36
N HIS A 68 -3.88 -15.68 3.51
CA HIS A 68 -5.03 -16.58 3.54
C HIS A 68 -6.32 -15.90 3.03
N GLU A 69 -6.57 -14.66 3.45
CA GLU A 69 -7.69 -13.83 2.99
C GLU A 69 -7.58 -13.59 1.48
N PHE A 70 -6.41 -13.18 1.00
CA PHE A 70 -6.13 -13.03 -0.42
C PHE A 70 -6.45 -14.28 -1.24
N SER A 71 -6.03 -15.47 -0.78
CA SER A 71 -6.30 -16.73 -1.48
C SER A 71 -7.81 -17.03 -1.54
N THR A 72 -8.53 -16.74 -0.46
CA THR A 72 -9.99 -16.89 -0.38
C THR A 72 -10.71 -15.92 -1.33
N ASP A 73 -10.29 -14.66 -1.34
CA ASP A 73 -10.86 -13.61 -2.17
C ASP A 73 -10.56 -13.85 -3.65
N LEU A 74 -9.35 -14.31 -3.98
CA LEU A 74 -8.97 -14.66 -5.35
C LEU A 74 -9.77 -15.87 -5.87
N THR A 75 -10.01 -16.87 -5.01
CA THR A 75 -10.90 -18.00 -5.32
C THR A 75 -12.34 -17.52 -5.56
N THR A 76 -12.81 -16.58 -4.75
CA THR A 76 -14.13 -15.97 -4.92
C THR A 76 -14.22 -15.21 -6.25
N ALA A 77 -13.23 -14.39 -6.58
CA ALA A 77 -13.12 -13.69 -7.85
C ALA A 77 -13.12 -14.65 -9.05
N TYR A 78 -12.39 -15.76 -8.96
CA TYR A 78 -12.38 -16.82 -9.96
C TYR A 78 -13.79 -17.42 -10.15
N SER A 79 -14.53 -17.67 -9.06
CA SER A 79 -15.87 -18.25 -9.14
C SER A 79 -16.87 -17.36 -9.90
N LEU A 80 -16.68 -16.03 -9.91
CA LEU A 80 -17.53 -15.10 -10.66
C LEU A 80 -17.47 -15.37 -12.17
N LEU A 81 -16.37 -15.93 -12.68
CA LEU A 81 -16.26 -16.32 -14.10
C LEU A 81 -17.27 -17.41 -14.48
N THR A 82 -17.67 -18.25 -13.53
CA THR A 82 -18.64 -19.35 -13.76
C THR A 82 -20.09 -18.89 -13.75
N LEU A 83 -20.36 -17.67 -13.28
CA LEU A 83 -21.71 -17.09 -13.21
C LEU A 83 -22.11 -16.42 -14.53
N VAL A 84 -21.18 -16.30 -15.49
CA VAL A 84 -21.43 -15.68 -16.79
C VAL A 84 -22.27 -16.61 -17.66
N GLY A 85 -23.59 -16.39 -17.67
CA GLY A 85 -24.55 -17.19 -18.44
C GLY A 85 -24.83 -16.71 -19.87
N ASN A 86 -24.40 -15.49 -20.26
CA ASN A 86 -24.67 -14.92 -21.58
C ASN A 86 -23.48 -14.13 -22.17
N GLN A 87 -23.34 -14.16 -23.49
CA GLN A 87 -22.21 -13.60 -24.23
C GLN A 87 -22.11 -12.07 -24.15
N THR A 88 -23.24 -11.37 -23.97
CA THR A 88 -23.29 -9.90 -23.92
C THR A 88 -22.63 -9.32 -22.65
N GLN A 89 -22.54 -10.08 -21.56
CA GLN A 89 -21.94 -9.61 -20.30
C GLN A 89 -20.55 -10.21 -20.04
N ALA A 90 -20.11 -11.14 -20.89
CA ALA A 90 -18.88 -11.89 -20.72
C ALA A 90 -17.65 -10.97 -20.72
N ASP A 91 -17.53 -10.12 -21.74
CA ASP A 91 -16.41 -9.17 -21.88
C ASP A 91 -16.27 -8.24 -20.65
N THR A 92 -17.36 -7.60 -20.24
CA THR A 92 -17.36 -6.74 -19.04
C THR A 92 -16.99 -7.53 -17.79
N THR A 93 -17.53 -8.74 -17.62
CA THR A 93 -17.23 -9.55 -16.44
C THR A 93 -15.76 -9.96 -16.41
N TYR A 94 -15.20 -10.37 -17.55
CA TYR A 94 -13.80 -10.75 -17.66
C TYR A 94 -12.89 -9.57 -17.31
N LYS A 95 -13.18 -8.37 -17.83
CA LYS A 95 -12.45 -7.15 -17.49
C LYS A 95 -12.52 -6.82 -16.00
N LEU A 96 -13.70 -6.92 -15.39
CA LEU A 96 -13.90 -6.65 -13.97
C LEU A 96 -13.16 -7.65 -13.08
N VAL A 97 -13.27 -8.95 -13.36
CA VAL A 97 -12.56 -10.00 -12.61
C VAL A 97 -11.05 -9.87 -12.77
N TYR A 98 -10.58 -9.61 -13.99
CA TYR A 98 -9.15 -9.39 -14.27
C TYR A 98 -8.61 -8.20 -13.47
N ALA A 99 -9.29 -7.06 -13.53
CA ALA A 99 -8.89 -5.87 -12.78
C ALA A 99 -8.92 -6.12 -11.27
N HIS A 100 -9.95 -6.81 -10.77
CA HIS A 100 -10.10 -7.13 -9.36
C HIS A 100 -9.01 -8.07 -8.85
N ALA A 101 -8.61 -9.10 -9.62
CA ALA A 101 -7.52 -9.99 -9.25
C ALA A 101 -6.20 -9.23 -9.03
N VAL A 102 -5.91 -8.22 -9.86
CA VAL A 102 -4.74 -7.33 -9.66
C VAL A 102 -4.92 -6.43 -8.44
N THR A 103 -6.13 -5.91 -8.20
CA THR A 103 -6.43 -5.14 -6.98
C THR A 103 -6.20 -5.96 -5.71
N LEU A 104 -6.58 -7.25 -5.71
CA LEU A 104 -6.32 -8.15 -4.59
C LEU A 104 -4.81 -8.36 -4.37
N LEU A 105 -4.03 -8.49 -5.46
CA LEU A 105 -2.57 -8.60 -5.37
C LEU A 105 -1.94 -7.33 -4.80
N GLU A 106 -2.36 -6.15 -5.28
CA GLU A 106 -1.90 -4.86 -4.80
C GLU A 106 -2.22 -4.66 -3.31
N ALA A 107 -3.46 -4.98 -2.90
CA ALA A 107 -3.87 -4.94 -1.51
C ALA A 107 -3.05 -5.91 -0.64
N LEU A 108 -2.81 -7.13 -1.10
CA LEU A 108 -1.96 -8.11 -0.40
C LEU A 108 -0.55 -7.57 -0.17
N ILE A 109 0.12 -7.09 -1.23
CA ILE A 109 1.50 -6.62 -1.12
C ILE A 109 1.56 -5.42 -0.18
N SER A 110 0.69 -4.43 -0.38
CA SER A 110 0.63 -3.21 0.44
C SER A 110 0.41 -3.51 1.93
N THR A 111 -0.58 -4.37 2.24
CA THR A 111 -0.88 -4.73 3.63
C THR A 111 0.23 -5.55 4.27
N VAL A 112 0.83 -6.51 3.56
CA VAL A 112 1.95 -7.31 4.06
C VAL A 112 3.17 -6.44 4.36
N VAL A 113 3.59 -5.55 3.45
CA VAL A 113 4.77 -4.71 3.69
C VAL A 113 4.55 -3.75 4.85
N ARG A 114 3.38 -3.11 4.94
CA ARG A 114 3.04 -2.20 6.04
C ARG A 114 2.94 -2.92 7.38
N LYS A 115 2.33 -4.11 7.40
CA LYS A 115 2.29 -4.96 8.59
C LYS A 115 3.68 -5.35 9.08
N LEU A 116 4.57 -5.73 8.17
CA LEU A 116 5.92 -6.16 8.52
C LEU A 116 6.79 -4.98 8.98
N VAL A 117 6.57 -3.77 8.49
CA VAL A 117 7.19 -2.57 9.07
C VAL A 117 6.80 -2.39 10.54
N ILE A 118 5.54 -2.69 10.90
CA ILE A 118 5.07 -2.61 12.28
C ILE A 118 5.66 -3.71 13.15
N SER A 119 5.64 -4.96 12.69
CA SER A 119 6.01 -6.11 13.52
C SER A 119 7.50 -6.50 13.47
N GLU A 120 8.26 -6.01 12.49
CA GLU A 120 9.65 -6.45 12.24
C GLU A 120 10.61 -5.25 12.09
N PRO A 121 11.16 -4.73 13.21
CA PRO A 121 12.05 -3.56 13.20
C PRO A 121 13.24 -3.69 12.26
N ARG A 122 13.77 -4.90 12.07
CA ARG A 122 14.86 -5.18 11.11
C ARG A 122 14.45 -4.89 9.67
N LEU A 123 13.23 -5.26 9.27
CA LEU A 123 12.74 -5.03 7.91
C LEU A 123 12.43 -3.55 7.68
N MET A 124 11.92 -2.85 8.70
CA MET A 124 11.79 -1.38 8.66
C MET A 124 13.15 -0.70 8.49
N LEU A 125 14.16 -1.12 9.25
CA LEU A 125 15.52 -0.58 9.13
C LEU A 125 16.10 -0.80 7.73
N ASN A 126 15.97 -2.00 7.17
CA ASN A 126 16.38 -2.30 5.81
C ASN A 126 15.70 -1.36 4.81
N LEU A 127 14.38 -1.19 4.91
CA LEU A 127 13.62 -0.32 4.02
C LEU A 127 14.07 1.15 4.12
N VAL A 128 14.27 1.67 5.33
CA VAL A 128 14.75 3.04 5.55
C VAL A 128 16.15 3.25 4.96
N THR A 129 16.99 2.22 4.99
CA THR A 129 18.38 2.30 4.51
C THR A 129 18.47 2.20 2.99
N GLU A 130 17.73 1.26 2.40
CA GLU A 130 17.90 0.87 1.00
C GLU A 130 16.93 1.58 0.04
N TYR A 131 15.77 2.06 0.52
CA TYR A 131 14.82 2.77 -0.34
C TYR A 131 15.11 4.26 -0.40
N GLU A 132 15.43 4.76 -1.60
CA GLU A 132 15.94 6.11 -1.83
C GLU A 132 15.05 7.23 -1.27
N ALA A 133 13.72 7.08 -1.37
CA ALA A 133 12.77 8.08 -0.87
C ALA A 133 12.74 8.19 0.67
N LEU A 134 13.30 7.21 1.37
CA LEU A 134 13.45 7.18 2.84
C LEU A 134 14.89 7.48 3.27
N SER A 135 15.89 6.90 2.61
CA SER A 135 17.31 7.00 3.02
C SER A 135 17.86 8.43 2.94
N LYS A 136 17.24 9.28 2.12
CA LYS A 136 17.58 10.70 2.00
C LYS A 136 16.86 11.60 3.01
N ARG A 137 15.90 11.09 3.79
CA ARG A 137 15.15 11.90 4.76
C ARG A 137 15.97 12.14 6.02
N THR A 138 15.93 13.36 6.54
CA THR A 138 16.59 13.75 7.79
C THR A 138 15.56 14.11 8.85
N ILE A 139 15.73 13.60 10.06
CA ILE A 139 14.89 13.90 11.23
C ILE A 139 15.79 14.38 12.36
N SER A 140 15.38 15.43 13.08
CA SER A 140 16.11 15.94 14.22
C SER A 140 15.87 15.11 15.49
N LEU A 141 16.84 15.08 16.41
CA LEU A 141 16.68 14.41 17.71
C LEU A 141 15.51 14.98 18.53
N LYS A 142 15.19 16.27 18.36
CA LYS A 142 14.02 16.90 19.00
C LYS A 142 12.72 16.24 18.54
N GLN A 143 12.56 16.03 17.23
CA GLN A 143 11.38 15.38 16.68
C GLN A 143 11.23 13.93 17.17
N VAL A 144 12.34 13.17 17.19
CA VAL A 144 12.35 11.79 17.72
C VAL A 144 12.02 11.75 19.21
N ALA A 145 12.48 12.72 19.99
CA ALA A 145 12.16 12.81 21.42
C ALA A 145 10.68 13.18 21.68
N GLN A 146 10.06 13.93 20.76
CA GLN A 146 8.64 14.31 20.83
C GLN A 146 7.71 13.19 20.36
N ASP A 147 8.13 12.43 19.34
CA ASP A 147 7.42 11.28 18.80
C ASP A 147 8.39 10.10 18.57
N PRO A 148 8.46 9.16 19.52
CA PRO A 148 9.31 7.97 19.38
C PRO A 148 8.93 7.06 18.20
N ALA A 149 7.70 7.17 17.67
CA ALA A 149 7.20 6.39 16.54
C ALA A 149 7.35 7.10 15.19
N ILE A 150 7.93 8.32 15.15
CA ILE A 150 7.99 9.17 13.97
C ILE A 150 8.55 8.48 12.73
N VAL A 151 9.59 7.65 12.89
CA VAL A 151 10.20 6.90 11.79
C VAL A 151 9.20 5.91 11.20
N GLN A 152 8.52 5.14 12.06
CA GLN A 152 7.53 4.15 11.63
C GLN A 152 6.34 4.85 10.94
N GLY A 153 5.84 5.95 11.51
CA GLY A 153 4.77 6.75 10.91
C GLY A 153 5.15 7.25 9.51
N ILE A 154 6.36 7.80 9.34
CA ILE A 154 6.86 8.25 8.04
C ILE A 154 6.93 7.09 7.04
N VAL A 155 7.44 5.92 7.44
CA VAL A 155 7.55 4.75 6.56
C VAL A 155 6.16 4.26 6.15
N LEU A 156 5.22 4.16 7.09
CA LEU A 156 3.84 3.74 6.80
C LEU A 156 3.13 4.69 5.85
N LYS A 157 3.30 6.00 6.03
CA LYS A 157 2.77 7.02 5.14
C LYS A 157 3.33 6.88 3.73
N VAL A 158 4.66 6.78 3.59
CA VAL A 158 5.32 6.57 2.30
C VAL A 158 4.78 5.31 1.61
N LEU A 159 4.66 4.20 2.33
CA LEU A 159 4.13 2.95 1.77
C LEU A 159 2.65 3.06 1.35
N SER A 160 1.82 3.84 2.06
CA SER A 160 0.40 4.02 1.72
C SER A 160 0.18 4.83 0.43
N GLU A 161 1.16 5.65 0.04
CA GLU A 161 1.11 6.48 -1.18
C GLU A 161 1.60 5.71 -2.42
N LEU A 162 2.15 4.51 -2.26
CA LEU A 162 2.68 3.69 -3.35
C LEU A 162 1.58 2.87 -4.04
N SER A 163 1.66 2.81 -5.37
CA SER A 163 0.85 1.93 -6.19
C SER A 163 1.55 0.60 -6.45
N PHE A 164 1.04 -0.49 -5.89
CA PHE A 164 1.63 -1.83 -6.04
C PHE A 164 1.13 -2.60 -7.27
N HIS A 165 0.34 -1.97 -8.15
CA HIS A 165 0.20 -2.45 -9.53
C HIS A 165 1.37 -1.99 -10.44
N ASN A 166 2.30 -1.17 -9.95
CA ASN A 166 3.56 -0.88 -10.64
C ASN A 166 4.64 -1.88 -10.23
N VAL A 167 5.10 -2.70 -11.19
CA VAL A 167 6.09 -3.76 -10.95
C VAL A 167 7.48 -3.23 -10.54
N ALA A 168 7.86 -2.03 -10.96
CA ALA A 168 9.09 -1.41 -10.48
C ALA A 168 9.00 -1.14 -8.98
N THR A 169 7.88 -0.55 -8.54
CA THR A 169 7.59 -0.31 -7.11
C THR A 169 7.60 -1.61 -6.31
N ILE A 170 6.94 -2.68 -6.79
CA ILE A 170 6.96 -4.00 -6.13
C ILE A 170 8.41 -4.47 -5.94
N ARG A 171 9.22 -4.41 -7.00
CA ARG A 171 10.62 -4.89 -6.97
C ARG A 171 11.48 -4.07 -6.02
N GLU A 172 11.36 -2.75 -6.05
CA GLU A 172 12.13 -1.83 -5.21
C GLU A 172 11.80 -2.04 -3.73
N ILE A 173 10.52 -2.07 -3.37
CA ILE A 173 10.10 -2.22 -1.97
C ILE A 173 10.44 -3.61 -1.43
N LEU A 174 10.10 -4.68 -2.16
CA LEU A 174 10.43 -6.04 -1.72
C LEU A 174 11.95 -6.26 -1.69
N GLY A 175 12.68 -5.75 -2.67
CA GLY A 175 14.15 -5.79 -2.70
C GLY A 175 14.77 -5.07 -1.50
N ALA A 176 14.34 -3.84 -1.22
CA ALA A 176 14.82 -3.06 -0.08
C ALA A 176 14.52 -3.73 1.27
N MET A 177 13.33 -4.30 1.45
CA MET A 177 12.96 -4.93 2.71
C MET A 177 13.68 -6.27 2.94
N PHE A 178 13.72 -7.12 1.92
CA PHE A 178 14.08 -8.54 2.07
C PHE A 178 15.42 -8.94 1.44
N GLY A 179 16.04 -8.06 0.65
CA GLY A 179 17.37 -8.25 0.07
C GLY A 179 17.50 -9.55 -0.74
N GLU A 180 18.52 -10.36 -0.41
CA GLU A 180 18.83 -11.63 -1.10
C GLU A 180 17.65 -12.62 -1.15
N HIS A 181 16.68 -12.54 -0.23
CA HIS A 181 15.49 -13.41 -0.27
C HIS A 181 14.57 -13.13 -1.48
N MET A 182 14.66 -11.94 -2.08
CA MET A 182 13.91 -11.54 -3.27
C MET A 182 14.72 -11.69 -4.56
N LYS A 183 15.94 -12.23 -4.47
CA LYS A 183 16.74 -12.53 -5.66
C LYS A 183 16.06 -13.61 -6.50
N GLY A 184 15.96 -13.35 -7.81
CA GLY A 184 15.26 -14.23 -8.74
C GLY A 184 13.76 -14.32 -8.50
N LEU A 185 13.14 -13.29 -7.90
CA LEU A 185 11.69 -13.17 -7.92
C LEU A 185 11.25 -12.85 -9.36
N GLU A 186 10.53 -13.79 -9.97
CA GLU A 186 10.06 -13.67 -11.35
C GLU A 186 8.87 -12.70 -11.42
N MET A 187 9.02 -11.64 -12.20
CA MET A 187 8.03 -10.56 -12.32
C MET A 187 7.44 -10.43 -13.73
N ALA A 188 7.92 -11.22 -14.70
CA ALA A 188 7.59 -11.02 -16.11
C ALA A 188 6.08 -11.15 -16.36
N ASP A 189 5.43 -12.14 -15.76
CA ASP A 189 4.01 -12.39 -15.93
C ASP A 189 3.17 -11.32 -15.23
N ILE A 190 3.54 -10.99 -13.99
CA ILE A 190 2.91 -9.91 -13.23
C ILE A 190 3.02 -8.57 -13.97
N ALA A 191 4.17 -8.27 -14.59
CA ALA A 191 4.33 -7.06 -15.40
C ALA A 191 3.35 -7.01 -16.57
N ARG A 192 3.23 -8.10 -17.33
CA ARG A 192 2.27 -8.17 -18.45
C ARG A 192 0.83 -8.03 -17.96
N ILE A 193 0.51 -8.63 -16.82
CA ILE A 193 -0.81 -8.57 -16.22
C ILE A 193 -1.16 -7.15 -15.76
N CYS A 194 -0.25 -6.48 -15.03
CA CYS A 194 -0.44 -5.12 -14.57
C CYS A 194 -0.59 -4.12 -15.73
N ILE A 195 0.18 -4.29 -16.83
CA ILE A 195 0.04 -3.47 -18.04
C ILE A 195 -1.36 -3.65 -18.65
N LYS A 196 -1.81 -4.91 -18.84
CA LYS A 196 -3.15 -5.17 -19.37
C LYS A 196 -4.24 -4.59 -18.46
N ARG A 197 -4.08 -4.71 -17.14
CA ARG A 197 -5.00 -4.09 -16.16
C ARG A 197 -5.03 -2.57 -16.26
N HIS A 198 -3.88 -1.92 -16.49
CA HIS A 198 -3.83 -0.46 -16.66
C HIS A 198 -4.69 -0.02 -17.85
N ASP A 199 -4.60 -0.73 -18.97
CA ASP A 199 -5.45 -0.49 -20.14
C ASP A 199 -6.94 -0.76 -19.86
N ILE A 200 -7.26 -1.86 -19.15
CA ILE A 200 -8.63 -2.17 -18.74
C ILE A 200 -9.26 -1.04 -17.92
N VAL A 201 -8.53 -0.52 -16.93
CA VAL A 201 -9.06 0.46 -15.98
C VAL A 201 -9.04 1.89 -16.53
N HIS A 202 -7.95 2.32 -17.17
CA HIS A 202 -7.78 3.71 -17.58
C HIS A 202 -8.19 4.00 -19.02
N ARG A 203 -8.30 2.97 -19.86
CA ARG A 203 -8.71 3.08 -21.26
C ARG A 203 -9.96 2.25 -21.57
N ASN A 204 -10.69 1.83 -20.52
CA ASN A 204 -11.94 1.06 -20.61
C ASN A 204 -11.81 -0.20 -21.48
N GLY A 205 -10.70 -0.92 -21.34
CA GLY A 205 -10.44 -2.15 -22.10
C GLY A 205 -9.96 -1.91 -23.52
N LYS A 206 -9.27 -0.80 -23.77
CA LYS A 206 -8.58 -0.50 -25.03
C LYS A 206 -7.09 -0.24 -24.80
N THR A 207 -6.26 -0.49 -25.80
CA THR A 207 -4.84 -0.13 -25.76
C THR A 207 -4.63 1.38 -25.94
N VAL A 208 -3.39 1.84 -25.87
CA VAL A 208 -3.01 3.24 -26.18
C VAL A 208 -3.33 3.64 -27.62
N ASP A 209 -3.41 2.67 -28.53
CA ASP A 209 -3.72 2.86 -29.95
C ASP A 209 -5.22 2.77 -30.25
N ASP A 210 -6.07 2.81 -29.21
CA ASP A 210 -7.55 2.68 -29.26
C ASP A 210 -8.07 1.31 -29.74
N GLU A 211 -7.21 0.29 -29.79
CA GLU A 211 -7.58 -1.08 -30.14
C GLU A 211 -8.26 -1.79 -28.97
N PRO A 212 -9.42 -2.46 -29.16
CA PRO A 212 -10.06 -3.22 -28.09
C PRO A 212 -9.18 -4.36 -27.58
N ILE A 213 -9.11 -4.51 -26.25
CA ILE A 213 -8.55 -5.69 -25.61
C ILE A 213 -9.61 -6.78 -25.66
N ASP A 214 -9.37 -7.78 -26.49
CA ASP A 214 -10.10 -9.04 -26.45
C ASP A 214 -9.56 -9.89 -25.29
N LEU A 215 -10.48 -10.35 -24.43
CA LEU A 215 -10.19 -11.15 -23.24
C LEU A 215 -11.05 -12.40 -23.30
N SER A 216 -10.42 -13.56 -23.41
CA SER A 216 -11.12 -14.83 -23.23
C SER A 216 -11.22 -15.18 -21.75
N ILE A 217 -12.09 -16.15 -21.41
CA ILE A 217 -12.12 -16.68 -20.04
C ILE A 217 -10.77 -17.30 -19.66
N GLU A 218 -10.11 -17.99 -20.60
CA GLU A 218 -8.78 -18.59 -20.40
C GLU A 218 -7.71 -17.54 -20.11
N ASP A 219 -7.78 -16.36 -20.72
CA ASP A 219 -6.86 -15.26 -20.42
C ASP A 219 -7.00 -14.77 -18.98
N VAL A 220 -8.23 -14.66 -18.47
CA VAL A 220 -8.49 -14.26 -17.08
C VAL A 220 -8.04 -15.35 -16.12
N GLN A 221 -8.33 -16.61 -16.43
CA GLN A 221 -7.89 -17.75 -15.63
C GLN A 221 -6.36 -17.83 -15.53
N GLN A 222 -5.65 -17.67 -16.66
CA GLN A 222 -4.19 -17.63 -16.68
C GLN A 222 -3.62 -16.49 -15.84
N ALA A 223 -4.23 -15.30 -15.89
CA ALA A 223 -3.81 -14.19 -15.05
C ALA A 223 -4.01 -14.49 -13.56
N ILE A 224 -5.14 -15.07 -13.17
CA ILE A 224 -5.42 -15.49 -11.79
C ILE A 224 -4.39 -16.53 -11.33
N TYR A 225 -4.10 -17.55 -12.14
CA TYR A 225 -3.10 -18.58 -11.78
C TYR A 225 -1.69 -18.00 -11.63
N ALA A 226 -1.29 -17.06 -12.51
CA ALA A 226 0.00 -16.40 -12.40
C ALA A 226 0.09 -15.53 -11.13
N ILE A 227 -0.99 -14.81 -10.80
CA ILE A 227 -1.10 -14.01 -9.56
C ILE A 227 -1.03 -14.92 -8.33
N GLU A 228 -1.75 -16.04 -8.32
CA GLU A 228 -1.73 -17.01 -7.22
C GLU A 228 -0.33 -17.63 -7.03
N ALA A 229 0.31 -18.07 -8.11
CA ALA A 229 1.66 -18.63 -8.09
C ALA A 229 2.68 -17.61 -7.57
N PHE A 230 2.60 -16.36 -8.02
CA PHE A 230 3.43 -15.27 -7.53
C PHE A 230 3.23 -15.03 -6.02
N ALA A 231 1.97 -14.96 -5.55
CA ALA A 231 1.67 -14.75 -4.14
C ALA A 231 2.17 -15.91 -3.27
N ALA A 232 2.11 -17.15 -3.77
CA ALA A 232 2.66 -18.32 -3.08
C ALA A 232 4.20 -18.26 -2.97
N ASP A 233 4.91 -17.89 -4.04
CA ASP A 233 6.37 -17.71 -4.00
C ASP A 233 6.76 -16.55 -3.08
N LEU A 234 6.04 -15.42 -3.15
CA LEU A 234 6.23 -14.28 -2.26
C LEU A 234 6.06 -14.69 -0.80
N LYS A 235 4.98 -15.41 -0.47
CA LYS A 235 4.73 -15.90 0.89
C LYS A 235 5.89 -16.75 1.40
N ARG A 236 6.37 -17.71 0.60
CA ARG A 236 7.50 -18.57 0.94
C ARG A 236 8.76 -17.75 1.25
N ARG A 237 9.09 -16.78 0.39
CA ARG A 237 10.26 -15.90 0.57
C ARG A 237 10.15 -15.02 1.80
N VAL A 238 8.95 -14.48 2.09
CA VAL A 238 8.67 -13.73 3.31
C VAL A 238 8.88 -14.62 4.53
N ASP A 239 8.29 -15.82 4.56
CA ASP A 239 8.44 -16.76 5.67
C ASP A 239 9.92 -17.12 5.90
N GLU A 240 10.70 -17.35 4.84
CA GLU A 240 12.15 -17.61 4.90
C GLU A 240 12.95 -16.42 5.44
N ALA A 241 12.60 -15.19 5.04
CA ALA A 241 13.26 -13.99 5.52
C ALA A 241 12.97 -13.72 7.01
N LEU A 242 11.79 -14.12 7.50
CA LEU A 242 11.41 -14.00 8.90
C LEU A 242 12.03 -15.10 9.78
N ALA A 243 12.26 -16.29 9.23
CA ALA A 243 12.84 -17.42 9.96
C ALA A 243 14.33 -17.22 10.34
N LYS A 244 15.09 -16.38 9.62
CA LYS A 244 16.50 -16.09 9.93
C LYS A 244 16.72 -15.14 11.13
N LYS A 245 15.78 -15.09 12.07
CA LYS A 245 15.84 -14.23 13.27
C LYS A 245 16.99 -14.58 14.24
N ASP A 246 17.63 -15.74 14.08
CA ASP A 246 18.51 -16.33 15.12
C ASP A 246 19.98 -16.54 14.71
N THR A 247 20.60 -15.62 13.96
CA THR A 247 22.08 -15.63 13.78
C THR A 247 22.71 -14.27 13.98
#